data_AF-A0A1G2MB46-F1
#
_entry.id   AF-A0A1G2MB46-F1
#
_cell.length_a   1.000
_cell.length_b   1.000
_cell.length_c   1.000
_cell.angle_alpha   90.00
_cell.angle_beta   90.00
_cell.angle_gamma   90.00
#
_symmetry.space_group_name_H-M   'P 1'
#
loop_
_entity.id
_entity.type
_entity.pdbx_description
1 polymer ?
#
loop_
_entity_poly.entity_id
_entity_poly.type
_entity_poly.pdbx_seq_one_letter_code
_entity_poly.pdbx_strand_id
1 'polypeptide(L)'
;MKKTKEGQPISNWVWLATVLLLLVIPFIAHSLKLKQRPPTPRVETRNKDDARLYELQQRYYAGKARHKDVWWLDEPPSLGNNAQIESVIKKQADLIKETISTYKTLSPLATSIARHFESFFVSIAINRSSSVTVMTTGETARIGNIPEITFVPRDRVRIMGAPYSLYWRSDWGLIMNAMSLPRPVFAGFLFHELGHGYLHPVHPDTKHYAHSSREYALEEIRMHELESLVFDKASNGAFGQVVVEVASRKKETASFKEALYTLREGDLRRLDESLSATEVGVATSSLLFAHYLIAIGLEHIKLQNGSDEKKVLLFLWAQTILH
;
A
#
# COMPACT_ATOMS: atom_id res chain seq x y z
N MET A 1 37.71 12.54 70.18
CA MET A 1 38.69 11.81 69.33
C MET A 1 38.26 10.35 69.22
N LYS A 2 38.10 9.83 67.98
CA LYS A 2 38.32 8.43 67.51
C LYS A 2 37.93 7.28 68.45
N LYS A 3 37.13 6.27 68.09
CA LYS A 3 36.78 5.60 66.83
C LYS A 3 35.52 4.76 67.13
N THR A 4 34.57 4.68 66.20
CA THR A 4 33.68 3.51 66.09
C THR A 4 33.75 2.94 64.68
N LYS A 5 33.76 1.61 64.66
CA LYS A 5 34.10 0.67 63.60
C LYS A 5 33.33 0.88 62.29
N GLU A 6 34.11 0.93 61.21
CA GLU A 6 33.89 0.31 59.90
C GLU A 6 32.54 -0.42 59.73
N GLY A 7 31.57 0.32 59.16
CA GLY A 7 30.49 -0.27 58.38
C GLY A 7 30.96 -0.30 56.93
N GLN A 8 31.06 -1.51 56.37
CA GLN A 8 31.44 -1.75 54.98
C GLN A 8 30.61 -0.88 54.01
N PRO A 9 31.19 -0.36 52.91
CA PRO A 9 30.40 0.27 51.88
C PRO A 9 29.45 -0.79 51.32
N ILE A 10 28.14 -0.57 51.45
CA ILE A 10 27.15 -1.32 50.67
C ILE A 10 27.55 -1.10 49.23
N SER A 11 28.10 -2.15 48.61
CA SER A 11 28.69 -2.04 47.29
C SER A 11 27.64 -1.50 46.31
N ASN A 12 28.06 -0.62 45.40
CA ASN A 12 27.23 -0.07 44.32
C ASN A 12 26.53 -1.16 43.47
N TRP A 13 26.89 -2.43 43.65
CA TRP A 13 26.22 -3.59 43.06
C TRP A 13 24.83 -3.87 43.61
N VAL A 14 24.54 -3.55 44.89
CA VAL A 14 23.19 -3.78 45.47
C VAL A 14 22.18 -2.78 44.92
N TRP A 15 22.60 -1.53 44.70
CA TRP A 15 21.78 -0.53 44.01
C TRP A 15 21.63 -0.81 42.51
N LEU A 16 22.71 -1.24 41.83
CA LEU A 16 22.61 -1.66 40.43
C LEU A 16 21.69 -2.87 40.24
N ALA A 17 21.74 -3.86 41.14
CA ALA A 17 20.89 -5.05 41.05
C ALA A 17 19.40 -4.72 41.29
N THR A 18 19.11 -3.77 42.17
CA THR A 18 17.73 -3.33 42.45
C THR A 18 17.16 -2.49 41.31
N VAL A 19 17.98 -1.63 40.68
CA VAL A 19 17.60 -0.84 39.49
C VAL A 19 17.48 -1.74 38.24
N LEU A 20 18.35 -2.74 38.09
CA LEU A 20 18.22 -3.75 37.03
C LEU A 20 16.96 -4.60 37.23
N LEU A 21 16.61 -5.00 38.45
CA LEU A 21 15.35 -5.73 38.69
C LEU A 21 14.11 -4.88 38.36
N LEU A 22 14.14 -3.59 38.69
CA LEU A 22 13.04 -2.66 38.41
C LEU A 22 12.90 -2.28 36.92
N LEU A 23 13.95 -2.45 36.11
CA LEU A 23 13.89 -2.27 34.65
C LEU A 23 13.61 -3.58 33.90
N VAL A 24 14.07 -4.71 34.43
CA VAL A 24 13.89 -6.03 33.81
C VAL A 24 12.46 -6.55 34.02
N ILE A 25 11.80 -6.27 35.14
CA ILE A 25 10.39 -6.70 35.36
C ILE A 25 9.40 -6.02 34.38
N PRO A 26 9.41 -4.69 34.16
CA PRO A 26 8.55 -4.07 33.15
C PRO A 26 8.97 -4.44 31.72
N PHE A 27 10.25 -4.71 31.45
CA PHE A 27 10.69 -5.19 30.13
C PHE A 27 10.27 -6.65 29.88
N ILE A 28 10.28 -7.52 30.89
CA ILE A 28 9.75 -8.89 30.84
C ILE A 28 8.22 -8.86 30.78
N ALA A 29 7.53 -7.96 31.50
CA ALA A 29 6.08 -7.80 31.39
C ALA A 29 5.64 -7.20 30.04
N HIS A 30 6.43 -6.29 29.45
CA HIS A 30 6.21 -5.75 28.12
C HIS A 30 6.53 -6.78 27.02
N SER A 31 7.62 -7.55 27.16
CA SER A 31 7.95 -8.65 26.25
C SER A 31 7.04 -9.88 26.41
N LEU A 32 6.44 -10.10 27.59
CA LEU A 32 5.35 -11.06 27.81
C LEU A 32 4.01 -10.53 27.27
N LYS A 33 3.73 -9.22 27.32
CA LYS A 33 2.60 -8.62 26.58
C LYS A 33 2.79 -8.66 25.06
N LEU A 34 4.03 -8.62 24.56
CA LEU A 34 4.36 -8.79 23.14
C LEU A 34 4.45 -10.28 22.72
N LYS A 35 4.61 -11.21 23.67
CA LYS A 35 4.56 -12.68 23.44
C LYS A 35 3.21 -13.31 23.75
N GLN A 36 2.34 -12.61 24.48
CA GLN A 36 0.91 -12.87 24.41
C GLN A 36 0.53 -12.52 22.99
N ARG A 37 0.50 -13.55 22.14
CA ARG A 37 -0.33 -13.50 20.93
C ARG A 37 -1.63 -12.83 21.40
N PRO A 38 -2.12 -11.76 20.73
CA PRO A 38 -3.50 -11.34 20.97
C PRO A 38 -4.32 -12.63 20.98
N PRO A 39 -5.23 -12.82 21.98
CA PRO A 39 -5.97 -14.07 22.10
C PRO A 39 -6.36 -14.43 20.69
N THR A 40 -5.79 -15.52 20.17
CA THR A 40 -5.98 -15.89 18.78
C THR A 40 -7.49 -15.87 18.68
N PRO A 41 -8.09 -14.93 17.89
CA PRO A 41 -9.52 -14.87 17.83
C PRO A 41 -9.89 -16.31 17.55
N ARG A 42 -10.66 -16.91 18.47
CA ARG A 42 -11.12 -18.28 18.30
C ARG A 42 -11.57 -18.28 16.86
N VAL A 43 -10.89 -19.06 16.02
CA VAL A 43 -11.28 -19.20 14.63
C VAL A 43 -12.63 -19.89 14.75
N GLU A 44 -13.67 -19.08 14.92
CA GLU A 44 -15.02 -19.41 14.55
C GLU A 44 -14.81 -19.99 13.17
N THR A 45 -15.01 -21.31 13.09
CA THR A 45 -14.99 -22.11 11.88
C THR A 45 -15.18 -21.20 10.68
N ARG A 46 -14.10 -20.89 9.95
CA ARG A 46 -14.15 -20.01 8.76
C ARG A 46 -15.40 -20.44 8.01
N ASN A 47 -16.33 -19.52 7.78
CA ASN A 47 -17.53 -19.82 7.03
C ASN A 47 -17.10 -20.54 5.74
N LYS A 48 -17.82 -21.59 5.32
CA LYS A 48 -17.43 -22.39 4.14
C LYS A 48 -17.16 -21.52 2.92
N ASP A 49 -17.87 -20.40 2.82
CA ASP A 49 -17.69 -19.44 1.74
C ASP A 49 -16.41 -18.59 1.87
N ASP A 50 -16.03 -18.17 3.09
CA ASP A 50 -14.73 -17.53 3.35
C ASP A 50 -13.58 -18.50 3.02
N ALA A 51 -13.75 -19.79 3.36
CA ALA A 51 -12.78 -20.84 3.02
C ALA A 51 -12.65 -21.01 1.50
N ARG A 52 -13.76 -20.98 0.75
CA ARG A 52 -13.75 -21.05 -0.71
C ARG A 52 -13.04 -19.85 -1.36
N LEU A 53 -13.27 -18.64 -0.84
CA LEU A 53 -12.60 -17.44 -1.35
C LEU A 53 -11.08 -17.49 -1.04
N TYR A 54 -10.72 -17.97 0.14
CA TYR A 54 -9.32 -18.22 0.50
C TYR A 54 -8.66 -19.26 -0.44
N GLU A 55 -9.33 -20.37 -0.73
CA GLU A 55 -8.82 -21.36 -1.70
C GLU A 55 -8.65 -20.76 -3.10
N LEU A 56 -9.59 -19.91 -3.55
CA LEU A 56 -9.48 -19.20 -4.81
C LEU A 56 -8.24 -18.29 -4.83
N GLN A 57 -8.00 -17.55 -3.75
CA GLN A 57 -6.81 -16.72 -3.58
C GLN A 57 -5.53 -17.57 -3.67
N GLN A 58 -5.47 -18.70 -2.97
CA GLN A 58 -4.30 -19.59 -3.01
C GLN A 58 -4.05 -20.15 -4.41
N ARG A 59 -5.09 -20.57 -5.12
CA ARG A 59 -4.96 -21.03 -6.52
C ARG A 59 -4.51 -19.92 -7.45
N TYR A 60 -5.04 -18.71 -7.28
CA TYR A 60 -4.62 -17.53 -8.02
C TYR A 60 -3.13 -17.23 -7.81
N TYR A 61 -2.66 -17.18 -6.55
CA TYR A 61 -1.25 -16.95 -6.24
C TYR A 61 -0.33 -18.08 -6.71
N ALA A 62 -0.76 -19.34 -6.61
CA ALA A 62 -0.01 -20.47 -7.14
C ALA A 62 0.17 -20.37 -8.67
N GLY A 63 -0.87 -19.93 -9.39
CA GLY A 63 -0.80 -19.64 -10.82
C GLY A 63 0.18 -18.50 -11.15
N LYS A 64 0.29 -17.50 -10.27
CA LYS A 64 1.18 -16.34 -10.44
C LYS A 64 2.63 -16.61 -10.02
N ALA A 65 2.88 -17.56 -9.12
CA ALA A 65 4.22 -17.91 -8.64
C ALA A 65 5.20 -18.38 -9.73
N ARG A 66 4.69 -18.78 -10.90
CA ARG A 66 5.52 -19.11 -12.08
C ARG A 66 6.12 -17.87 -12.75
N HIS A 67 5.56 -16.69 -12.53
CA HIS A 67 6.06 -15.42 -13.05
C HIS A 67 6.92 -14.73 -11.99
N LYS A 68 8.01 -14.11 -12.43
CA LYS A 68 8.91 -13.35 -11.54
C LYS A 68 8.60 -11.87 -11.65
N ASP A 69 8.56 -11.17 -10.51
CA ASP A 69 8.53 -9.71 -10.51
C ASP A 69 9.78 -9.18 -11.23
N VAL A 70 9.57 -8.33 -12.22
CA VAL A 70 10.64 -7.72 -13.01
C VAL A 70 11.04 -6.41 -12.34
N TRP A 71 12.32 -6.26 -12.05
CA TRP A 71 12.88 -5.04 -11.47
C TRP A 71 13.62 -4.30 -12.58
N TRP A 72 13.32 -3.01 -12.76
CA TRP A 72 14.10 -2.16 -13.65
C TRP A 72 15.31 -1.54 -12.93
N LEU A 73 15.39 -1.71 -11.60
CA LEU A 73 16.55 -1.35 -10.79
C LEU A 73 16.75 -2.34 -9.63
N ASP A 74 17.78 -3.16 -9.71
CA ASP A 74 18.12 -4.13 -8.66
C ASP A 74 18.93 -3.49 -7.52
N GLU A 75 19.92 -2.64 -7.84
CA GLU A 75 20.80 -1.98 -6.88
C GLU A 75 20.84 -0.46 -7.15
N PRO A 76 21.11 0.39 -6.14
CA PRO A 76 21.30 1.81 -6.38
C PRO A 76 22.46 2.04 -7.36
N PRO A 77 22.33 2.98 -8.31
CA PRO A 77 23.41 3.31 -9.21
C PRO A 77 24.62 3.87 -8.44
N SER A 78 25.83 3.52 -8.89
CA SER A 78 27.07 3.96 -8.23
C SER A 78 27.20 5.48 -8.24
N LEU A 79 27.50 6.05 -7.06
CA LEU A 79 27.87 7.45 -6.90
C LEU A 79 29.09 7.76 -7.78
N GLY A 80 28.89 8.47 -8.90
CA GLY A 80 29.93 8.76 -9.89
C GLY A 80 29.49 8.64 -11.35
N ASN A 81 28.36 7.98 -11.65
CA ASN A 81 27.81 7.91 -13.00
C ASN A 81 26.55 8.78 -13.15
N ASN A 82 26.73 10.10 -13.04
CA ASN A 82 25.62 11.07 -13.02
C ASN A 82 24.73 10.97 -14.26
N ALA A 83 25.30 10.76 -15.46
CA ALA A 83 24.54 10.68 -16.70
C ALA A 83 23.59 9.46 -16.76
N GLN A 84 24.02 8.30 -16.25
CA GLN A 84 23.16 7.11 -16.19
C GLN A 84 22.00 7.31 -15.20
N ILE A 85 22.30 7.91 -14.04
CA ILE A 85 21.31 8.20 -12.99
C ILE A 85 20.26 9.18 -13.50
N GLU A 86 20.71 10.27 -14.12
CA GLU A 86 19.83 11.27 -14.73
C GLU A 86 18.94 10.68 -15.81
N SER A 87 19.48 9.79 -16.66
CA SER A 87 18.70 9.14 -17.72
C SER A 87 17.59 8.24 -17.16
N VAL A 88 17.88 7.44 -16.13
CA VAL A 88 16.90 6.55 -15.50
C VAL A 88 15.82 7.36 -14.78
N ILE A 89 16.23 8.33 -13.96
CA ILE A 89 15.30 9.20 -13.24
C ILE A 89 14.41 9.99 -14.20
N LYS A 90 14.99 10.53 -15.28
CA LYS A 90 14.23 11.24 -16.31
C LYS A 90 13.17 10.37 -16.97
N LYS A 91 13.50 9.12 -17.34
CA LYS A 91 12.52 8.19 -17.91
C LYS A 91 11.33 7.93 -16.98
N GLN A 92 11.60 7.76 -15.68
CA GLN A 92 10.53 7.57 -14.69
C GLN A 92 9.71 8.85 -14.48
N ALA A 93 10.37 10.01 -14.42
CA ALA A 93 9.68 11.29 -14.33
C ALA A 93 8.77 11.55 -15.54
N ASP A 94 9.25 11.26 -16.74
CA ASP A 94 8.48 11.40 -17.98
C ASP A 94 7.27 10.45 -17.98
N LEU A 95 7.45 9.20 -17.54
CA LEU A 95 6.35 8.23 -17.38
C LEU A 95 5.28 8.71 -16.38
N ILE A 96 5.70 9.23 -15.22
CA ILE A 96 4.78 9.76 -14.20
C ILE A 96 4.03 10.98 -14.76
N LYS A 97 4.74 11.91 -15.42
CA LYS A 97 4.12 13.09 -16.07
C LYS A 97 3.12 12.69 -17.15
N GLU A 98 3.48 11.74 -18.03
CA GLU A 98 2.59 11.19 -19.05
C GLU A 98 1.33 10.59 -18.41
N THR A 99 1.51 9.80 -17.34
CA THR A 99 0.41 9.14 -16.62
C THR A 99 -0.53 10.15 -15.97
N ILE A 100 0.01 11.10 -15.19
CA ILE A 100 -0.79 12.15 -14.55
C ILE A 100 -1.56 12.95 -15.62
N SER A 101 -0.89 13.35 -16.70
CA SER A 101 -1.50 14.12 -17.79
C SER A 101 -2.64 13.36 -18.47
N THR A 102 -2.46 12.05 -18.70
CA THR A 102 -3.44 11.18 -19.38
C THR A 102 -4.75 11.06 -18.58
N TYR A 103 -4.66 10.97 -17.25
CA TYR A 103 -5.80 10.67 -16.40
C TYR A 103 -6.34 11.87 -15.60
N LYS A 104 -5.75 13.07 -15.75
CA LYS A 104 -6.11 14.27 -14.98
C LYS A 104 -7.58 14.68 -15.06
N THR A 105 -8.30 14.32 -16.13
CA THR A 105 -9.71 14.72 -16.35
C THR A 105 -10.70 13.60 -16.02
N LEU A 106 -10.26 12.50 -15.41
CA LEU A 106 -11.15 11.36 -15.12
C LEU A 106 -12.22 11.68 -14.08
N SER A 107 -11.89 12.50 -13.08
CA SER A 107 -12.79 12.88 -12.00
C SER A 107 -12.33 14.19 -11.36
N PRO A 108 -13.19 14.88 -10.59
CA PRO A 108 -12.77 16.06 -9.84
C PRO A 108 -11.57 15.80 -8.93
N LEU A 109 -11.49 14.62 -8.30
CA LEU A 109 -10.35 14.23 -7.48
C LEU A 109 -9.07 14.06 -8.33
N ALA A 110 -9.15 13.38 -9.47
CA ALA A 110 -8.01 13.22 -10.38
C ALA A 110 -7.46 14.58 -10.86
N THR A 111 -8.35 15.55 -11.11
CA THR A 111 -7.96 16.91 -11.48
C THR A 111 -7.24 17.63 -10.34
N SER A 112 -7.72 17.50 -9.10
CA SER A 112 -7.06 18.08 -7.93
C SER A 112 -5.69 17.45 -7.68
N ILE A 113 -5.58 16.13 -7.79
CA ILE A 113 -4.29 15.40 -7.69
C ILE A 113 -3.34 15.90 -8.77
N ALA A 114 -3.75 15.94 -10.03
CA ALA A 114 -2.88 16.37 -11.13
C ALA A 114 -2.39 17.82 -10.96
N ARG A 115 -3.21 18.71 -10.39
CA ARG A 115 -2.79 20.08 -10.04
C ARG A 115 -1.79 20.09 -8.89
N HIS A 116 -2.00 19.28 -7.85
CA HIS A 116 -1.10 19.21 -6.71
C HIS A 116 0.28 18.65 -7.09
N PHE A 117 0.30 17.66 -7.99
CA PHE A 117 1.51 17.01 -8.49
C PHE A 117 1.93 17.53 -9.88
N GLU A 118 1.64 18.79 -10.20
CA GLU A 118 2.12 19.44 -11.44
C GLU A 118 3.66 19.50 -11.47
N SER A 119 4.28 19.64 -10.29
CA SER A 119 5.72 19.56 -10.08
C SER A 119 6.02 18.55 -8.97
N PHE A 120 7.02 17.70 -9.19
CA PHE A 120 7.47 16.71 -8.21
C PHE A 120 8.97 16.42 -8.38
N PHE A 121 9.60 15.89 -7.34
CA PHE A 121 10.94 15.32 -7.43
C PHE A 121 10.83 13.83 -7.71
N VAL A 122 11.78 13.30 -8.49
CA VAL A 122 11.98 11.85 -8.58
C VAL A 122 13.34 11.51 -8.02
N SER A 123 13.37 10.50 -7.15
CA SER A 123 14.61 10.05 -6.54
C SER A 123 14.73 8.53 -6.50
N ILE A 124 15.96 8.07 -6.26
CA ILE A 124 16.26 6.66 -6.02
C ILE A 124 16.82 6.52 -4.62
N ALA A 125 16.25 5.63 -3.82
CA ALA A 125 16.72 5.36 -2.47
C ALA A 125 18.07 4.63 -2.49
N ILE A 126 19.07 5.20 -1.82
CA ILE A 126 20.37 4.58 -1.59
C ILE A 126 20.37 3.86 -0.24
N ASN A 127 19.92 4.53 0.83
CA ASN A 127 19.89 4.04 2.20
C ASN A 127 18.65 4.58 2.94
N ARG A 128 18.46 4.21 4.22
CA ARG A 128 17.38 4.71 5.09
C ARG A 128 17.29 6.24 5.26
N SER A 129 18.26 7.01 4.75
CA SER A 129 18.27 8.47 4.90
C SER A 129 18.91 9.17 3.70
N SER A 130 19.12 8.44 2.59
CA SER A 130 19.86 8.96 1.44
C SER A 130 19.16 8.57 0.16
N SER A 131 18.87 9.54 -0.70
CA SER A 131 18.33 9.38 -2.04
C SER A 131 19.17 10.18 -3.04
N VAL A 132 19.19 9.76 -4.31
CA VAL A 132 19.66 10.61 -5.42
C VAL A 132 18.46 11.25 -6.07
N THR A 133 18.40 12.57 -6.09
CA THR A 133 17.24 13.33 -6.55
C THR A 133 17.60 14.17 -7.78
N VAL A 134 16.77 14.11 -8.83
CA VAL A 134 16.86 15.05 -9.97
C VAL A 134 15.55 15.85 -10.04
N MET A 135 15.68 17.17 -10.06
CA MET A 135 14.54 18.08 -10.23
C MET A 135 13.87 17.89 -11.57
N THR A 136 12.53 17.75 -11.57
CA THR A 136 11.76 17.65 -12.82
C THR A 136 11.38 19.01 -13.40
N THR A 137 11.70 20.12 -12.72
CA THR A 137 11.50 21.50 -13.16
C THR A 137 12.80 22.29 -13.10
N GLY A 138 13.08 23.10 -14.13
CA GLY A 138 14.26 23.97 -14.20
C GLY A 138 14.20 25.20 -13.30
N GLU A 139 13.23 25.26 -12.38
CA GLU A 139 13.05 26.36 -11.45
C GLU A 139 13.46 25.91 -10.05
N THR A 140 14.41 26.60 -9.44
CA THR A 140 14.82 26.45 -8.04
C THR A 140 13.66 26.81 -7.11
N ALA A 141 12.66 25.93 -7.01
CA ALA A 141 11.60 26.04 -6.04
C ALA A 141 12.12 25.65 -4.66
N ARG A 142 11.63 26.33 -3.63
CA ARG A 142 12.01 26.08 -2.23
C ARG A 142 11.75 24.60 -1.90
N ILE A 143 12.82 23.92 -1.48
CA ILE A 143 12.94 22.47 -1.17
C ILE A 143 11.91 21.94 -0.14
N GLY A 144 11.02 22.77 0.41
CA GLY A 144 10.09 22.38 1.48
C GLY A 144 8.69 21.91 1.06
N ASN A 145 8.22 22.19 -0.17
CA ASN A 145 6.80 22.02 -0.53
C ASN A 145 6.52 21.19 -1.81
N ILE A 146 7.55 20.67 -2.48
CA ILE A 146 7.35 19.86 -3.69
C ILE A 146 7.37 18.38 -3.29
N PRO A 147 6.35 17.59 -3.67
CA PRO A 147 6.31 16.17 -3.35
C PRO A 147 7.47 15.41 -3.99
N GLU A 148 8.03 14.44 -3.27
CA GLU A 148 9.06 13.53 -3.76
C GLU A 148 8.47 12.15 -4.04
N ILE A 149 8.85 11.57 -5.18
CA ILE A 149 8.53 10.20 -5.58
C ILE A 149 9.84 9.42 -5.58
N THR A 150 10.00 8.56 -4.57
CA THR A 150 11.22 7.80 -4.31
C THR A 150 11.08 6.37 -4.80
N PHE A 151 11.95 5.96 -5.71
CA PHE A 151 12.06 4.58 -6.16
C PHE A 151 13.02 3.77 -5.30
N VAL A 152 12.59 2.60 -4.84
CA VAL A 152 13.36 1.69 -4.00
C VAL A 152 13.92 0.54 -4.84
N PRO A 153 15.26 0.44 -4.99
CA PRO A 153 15.90 -0.71 -5.64
C PRO A 153 15.62 -2.01 -4.88
N ARG A 154 15.67 -3.13 -5.60
CA ARG A 154 15.39 -4.47 -5.04
C ARG A 154 16.19 -4.79 -3.78
N ASP A 155 17.49 -4.53 -3.80
CA ASP A 155 18.41 -4.83 -2.70
C ASP A 155 18.17 -3.94 -1.46
N ARG A 156 17.47 -2.81 -1.63
CA ARG A 156 17.16 -1.85 -0.57
C ARG A 156 15.81 -2.09 0.09
N VAL A 157 14.88 -2.82 -0.53
CA VAL A 157 13.55 -3.13 0.03
C VAL A 157 13.65 -3.62 1.49
N ARG A 158 14.47 -4.65 1.72
CA ARG A 158 14.67 -5.24 3.07
C ARG A 158 15.35 -4.27 4.03
N ILE A 159 16.33 -3.51 3.55
CA ILE A 159 17.12 -2.57 4.36
C ILE A 159 16.23 -1.41 4.84
N MET A 160 15.38 -0.92 3.95
CA MET A 160 14.46 0.18 4.21
C MET A 160 13.23 -0.25 5.01
N GLY A 161 12.93 -1.55 5.06
CA GLY A 161 11.65 -2.02 5.57
C GLY A 161 10.49 -1.46 4.75
N ALA A 162 10.74 -1.14 3.47
CA ALA A 162 9.71 -0.66 2.58
C ALA A 162 8.70 -1.80 2.36
N PRO A 163 7.39 -1.51 2.34
CA PRO A 163 6.41 -2.51 1.96
C PRO A 163 6.72 -3.03 0.55
N TYR A 164 6.26 -4.24 0.23
CA TYR A 164 6.48 -4.86 -1.09
C TYR A 164 5.77 -4.11 -2.24
N SER A 165 5.09 -3.00 -1.97
CA SER A 165 4.24 -2.22 -2.87
C SER A 165 4.64 -0.74 -2.97
N LEU A 166 3.90 0.00 -3.80
CA LEU A 166 3.82 1.46 -3.67
C LEU A 166 3.19 1.79 -2.30
N TYR A 167 3.63 2.89 -1.68
CA TYR A 167 3.08 3.37 -0.42
C TYR A 167 3.40 4.85 -0.22
N TRP A 168 2.40 5.65 0.09
CA TRP A 168 2.59 7.03 0.51
C TRP A 168 3.07 7.14 1.96
N ARG A 169 4.17 7.86 2.18
CA ARG A 169 4.66 8.23 3.50
C ARG A 169 4.69 9.74 3.66
N SER A 170 3.95 10.23 4.64
CA SER A 170 3.90 11.66 4.97
C SER A 170 5.26 12.32 5.29
N ASP A 171 6.29 11.56 5.65
CA ASP A 171 7.63 12.06 5.94
C ASP A 171 8.60 11.95 4.75
N TRP A 172 8.25 11.16 3.72
CA TRP A 172 9.14 10.78 2.61
C TRP A 172 8.53 10.99 1.21
N GLY A 173 7.25 11.39 1.15
CA GLY A 173 6.47 11.42 -0.08
C GLY A 173 6.05 10.02 -0.55
N LEU A 174 5.90 9.85 -1.86
CA LEU A 174 5.51 8.59 -2.46
C LEU A 174 6.71 7.65 -2.52
N ILE A 175 6.60 6.44 -1.97
CA ILE A 175 7.63 5.40 -2.11
C ILE A 175 7.12 4.34 -3.08
N MET A 176 7.93 3.99 -4.06
CA MET A 176 7.60 2.97 -5.08
C MET A 176 8.74 1.99 -5.20
N ASN A 177 8.47 0.69 -5.17
CA ASN A 177 9.48 -0.29 -5.56
C ASN A 177 9.83 -0.11 -7.05
N ALA A 178 11.10 -0.27 -7.40
CA ALA A 178 11.60 -0.14 -8.78
C ALA A 178 11.25 -1.37 -9.66
N MET A 179 9.98 -1.80 -9.58
CA MET A 179 9.42 -2.89 -10.36
C MET A 179 8.83 -2.36 -11.67
N SER A 180 8.96 -3.15 -12.73
CA SER A 180 8.30 -2.93 -14.00
C SER A 180 6.88 -3.43 -13.91
N LEU A 181 5.93 -2.50 -13.83
CA LEU A 181 4.51 -2.80 -13.83
C LEU A 181 3.92 -2.58 -15.24
N PRO A 182 2.91 -3.37 -15.65
CA PRO A 182 2.11 -3.04 -16.81
C PRO A 182 1.56 -1.61 -16.70
N ARG A 183 1.53 -0.85 -17.80
CA ARG A 183 1.11 0.56 -17.81
C ARG A 183 -0.26 0.80 -17.11
N PRO A 184 -1.30 -0.02 -17.34
CA PRO A 184 -2.57 0.15 -16.62
C PRO A 184 -2.43 -0.02 -15.11
N VAL A 185 -1.71 -1.05 -14.67
CA VAL A 185 -1.46 -1.36 -13.25
C VAL A 185 -0.67 -0.22 -12.59
N PHE A 186 0.41 0.22 -13.23
CA PHE A 186 1.20 1.37 -12.77
C PHE A 186 0.34 2.61 -12.58
N ALA A 187 -0.51 2.93 -13.56
CA ALA A 187 -1.34 4.12 -13.52
C ALA A 187 -2.36 4.11 -12.37
N GLY A 188 -3.04 2.98 -12.15
CA GLY A 188 -4.00 2.87 -11.05
C GLY A 188 -3.32 2.98 -9.69
N PHE A 189 -2.25 2.21 -9.45
CA PHE A 189 -1.50 2.29 -8.19
C PHE A 189 -0.90 3.67 -7.96
N LEU A 190 -0.39 4.33 -9.01
CA LEU A 190 0.12 5.70 -8.89
C LEU A 190 -0.99 6.65 -8.43
N PHE A 191 -2.16 6.65 -9.07
CA PHE A 191 -3.25 7.56 -8.69
C PHE A 191 -3.84 7.28 -7.32
N HIS A 192 -3.86 6.00 -6.90
CA HIS A 192 -4.24 5.61 -5.54
C HIS A 192 -3.34 6.32 -4.52
N GLU A 193 -2.02 6.17 -4.65
CA GLU A 193 -1.06 6.69 -3.68
C GLU A 193 -0.89 8.21 -3.74
N LEU A 194 -0.96 8.79 -4.95
CA LEU A 194 -0.97 10.25 -5.09
C LEU A 194 -2.23 10.85 -4.45
N GLY A 195 -3.34 10.11 -4.40
CA GLY A 195 -4.54 10.56 -3.70
C GLY A 195 -4.35 10.67 -2.20
N HIS A 196 -3.68 9.71 -1.55
CA HIS A 196 -3.25 9.84 -0.15
C HIS A 196 -2.32 11.04 0.03
N GLY A 197 -1.37 11.22 -0.88
CA GLY A 197 -0.45 12.36 -0.82
C GLY A 197 -1.10 13.72 -0.99
N TYR A 198 -2.22 13.79 -1.71
CA TYR A 198 -3.05 14.98 -1.79
C TYR A 198 -3.88 15.21 -0.52
N LEU A 199 -4.43 14.15 0.09
CA LEU A 199 -5.34 14.26 1.23
C LEU A 199 -4.61 14.52 2.56
N HIS A 200 -3.48 13.86 2.83
CA HIS A 200 -2.79 13.97 4.12
C HIS A 200 -2.35 15.41 4.48
N PRO A 201 -1.88 16.28 3.55
CA PRO A 201 -1.57 17.67 3.86
C PRO A 201 -2.81 18.57 4.00
N VAL A 202 -3.90 18.26 3.28
CA VAL A 202 -5.16 19.02 3.31
C VAL A 202 -5.99 18.67 4.55
N HIS A 203 -5.84 17.45 5.06
CA HIS A 203 -6.50 16.90 6.22
C HIS A 203 -5.46 16.19 7.11
N PRO A 204 -4.63 16.94 7.86
CA PRO A 204 -3.52 16.37 8.64
C PRO A 204 -3.93 15.31 9.67
N ASP A 205 -5.20 15.31 10.08
CA ASP A 205 -5.77 14.29 10.95
C ASP A 205 -5.82 12.91 10.30
N THR A 206 -5.89 12.83 8.96
CA THR A 206 -6.04 11.55 8.25
C THR A 206 -4.79 10.68 8.29
N LYS A 207 -3.62 11.31 8.41
CA LYS A 207 -2.31 10.67 8.57
C LYS A 207 -2.22 9.76 9.82
N HIS A 208 -3.09 9.97 10.81
CA HIS A 208 -3.03 9.30 12.11
C HIS A 208 -4.22 8.39 12.40
N TYR A 209 -5.10 8.17 11.43
CA TYR A 209 -6.22 7.28 11.62
C TYR A 209 -5.75 5.85 11.84
N ALA A 210 -6.34 5.18 12.83
CA ALA A 210 -6.10 3.77 13.03
C ALA A 210 -6.64 2.98 11.81
N HIS A 211 -5.93 1.93 11.38
CA HIS A 211 -6.36 1.11 10.24
C HIS A 211 -7.76 0.49 10.39
N SER A 212 -8.28 0.39 11.62
CA SER A 212 -9.63 -0.07 11.92
C SER A 212 -10.68 1.06 11.99
N SER A 213 -10.28 2.32 11.77
CA SER A 213 -11.19 3.47 11.87
C SER A 213 -12.04 3.62 10.61
N ARG A 214 -13.22 4.23 10.79
CA ARG A 214 -14.14 4.52 9.71
C ARG A 214 -13.55 5.51 8.71
N GLU A 215 -12.84 6.51 9.21
CA GLU A 215 -12.23 7.57 8.42
C GLU A 215 -11.11 7.04 7.53
N TYR A 216 -10.25 6.16 8.08
CA TYR A 216 -9.24 5.44 7.30
C TYR A 216 -9.89 4.63 6.19
N ALA A 217 -10.93 3.84 6.52
CA ALA A 217 -11.63 3.03 5.53
C ALA A 217 -12.25 3.89 4.41
N LEU A 218 -12.85 5.03 4.73
CA LEU A 218 -13.43 5.92 3.73
C LEU A 218 -12.40 6.55 2.80
N GLU A 219 -11.22 6.90 3.32
CA GLU A 219 -10.12 7.39 2.50
C GLU A 219 -9.68 6.32 1.49
N GLU A 220 -9.40 5.10 1.98
CA GLU A 220 -9.01 3.95 1.15
C GLU A 220 -10.07 3.59 0.11
N ILE A 221 -11.35 3.59 0.48
CA ILE A 221 -12.47 3.39 -0.46
C ILE A 221 -12.41 4.43 -1.57
N ARG A 222 -12.23 5.71 -1.23
CA ARG A 222 -12.14 6.79 -2.23
C ARG A 222 -10.93 6.60 -3.16
N MET A 223 -9.81 6.09 -2.65
CA MET A 223 -8.62 5.80 -3.45
C MET A 223 -8.85 4.60 -4.38
N HIS A 224 -9.49 3.53 -3.90
CA HIS A 224 -9.85 2.38 -4.73
C HIS A 224 -10.93 2.70 -5.78
N GLU A 225 -11.88 3.60 -5.49
CA GLU A 225 -12.83 4.11 -6.49
C GLU A 225 -12.10 4.87 -7.61
N LEU A 226 -11.13 5.73 -7.27
CA LEU A 226 -10.29 6.43 -8.25
C LEU A 226 -9.42 5.46 -9.05
N GLU A 227 -8.78 4.51 -8.39
CA GLU A 227 -7.98 3.46 -9.01
C GLU A 227 -8.81 2.64 -10.00
N SER A 228 -10.05 2.28 -9.64
CA SER A 228 -10.99 1.57 -10.53
C SER A 228 -11.32 2.39 -11.78
N LEU A 229 -11.51 3.70 -11.66
CA LEU A 229 -11.73 4.59 -12.81
C LEU A 229 -10.52 4.65 -13.73
N VAL A 230 -9.30 4.64 -13.17
CA VAL A 230 -8.06 4.62 -13.95
C VAL A 230 -7.90 3.29 -14.68
N PHE A 231 -8.11 2.16 -13.99
CA PHE A 231 -8.10 0.82 -14.61
C PHE A 231 -9.13 0.69 -15.72
N ASP A 232 -10.34 1.18 -15.50
CA ASP A 232 -11.39 1.16 -16.51
C ASP A 232 -11.02 2.02 -17.73
N LYS A 233 -10.51 3.23 -17.51
CA LYS A 233 -10.03 4.08 -18.62
C LYS A 233 -8.87 3.45 -19.37
N ALA A 234 -7.87 2.92 -18.66
CA ALA A 234 -6.67 2.32 -19.24
C ALA A 234 -6.98 1.08 -20.07
N SER A 235 -8.03 0.34 -19.70
CA SER A 235 -8.50 -0.86 -20.38
C SER A 235 -9.64 -0.60 -21.38
N ASN A 236 -9.97 0.67 -21.68
CA ASN A 236 -11.09 1.06 -22.53
C ASN A 236 -12.44 0.42 -22.13
N GLY A 237 -12.70 0.29 -20.82
CA GLY A 237 -13.94 -0.25 -20.28
C GLY A 237 -13.91 -1.76 -20.00
N ALA A 238 -12.87 -2.48 -20.44
CA ALA A 238 -12.82 -3.94 -20.31
C ALA A 238 -12.78 -4.39 -18.83
N PHE A 239 -12.05 -3.65 -17.99
CA PHE A 239 -11.99 -3.91 -16.55
C PHE A 239 -13.38 -3.76 -15.89
N GLY A 240 -14.04 -2.62 -16.08
CA GLY A 240 -15.34 -2.33 -15.51
C GLY A 240 -16.43 -3.28 -15.97
N GLN A 241 -16.37 -3.75 -17.23
CA GLN A 241 -17.28 -4.79 -17.73
C GLN A 241 -17.20 -6.08 -16.91
N VAL A 242 -16.00 -6.56 -16.59
CA VAL A 242 -15.82 -7.78 -15.77
C VAL A 242 -16.29 -7.53 -14.34
N VAL A 243 -15.95 -6.37 -13.75
CA VAL A 243 -16.40 -5.99 -12.40
C VAL A 243 -17.92 -5.98 -12.30
N VAL A 244 -18.60 -5.29 -13.21
CA VAL A 244 -20.08 -5.19 -13.26
C VAL A 244 -20.71 -6.56 -13.46
N GLU A 245 -20.15 -7.39 -14.35
CA GLU A 245 -20.66 -8.74 -14.60
C GLU A 245 -20.66 -9.59 -13.32
N VAL A 246 -19.54 -9.62 -12.60
CA VAL A 246 -19.43 -10.40 -11.36
C VAL A 246 -20.33 -9.82 -10.27
N ALA A 247 -20.30 -8.50 -10.07
CA ALA A 247 -21.13 -7.80 -9.08
C ALA A 247 -22.63 -8.03 -9.29
N SER A 248 -23.06 -8.22 -10.54
CA SER A 248 -24.45 -8.40 -10.93
C SER A 248 -25.00 -9.83 -10.71
N ARG A 249 -24.14 -10.85 -10.49
CA ARG A 249 -24.56 -12.26 -10.37
C ARG A 249 -25.47 -12.53 -9.17
N LYS A 250 -25.39 -11.68 -8.14
CA LYS A 250 -26.19 -11.74 -6.90
C LYS A 250 -26.83 -10.40 -6.57
N LYS A 251 -27.16 -9.59 -7.58
CA LYS A 251 -27.72 -8.23 -7.41
C LYS A 251 -29.05 -8.19 -6.65
N GLU A 252 -29.73 -9.31 -6.47
CA GLU A 252 -30.94 -9.41 -5.66
C GLU A 252 -30.65 -9.46 -4.15
N THR A 253 -29.40 -9.75 -3.78
CA THR A 253 -28.97 -9.84 -2.39
C THR A 253 -28.42 -8.50 -1.91
N ALA A 254 -28.71 -8.13 -0.66
CA ALA A 254 -28.18 -6.90 -0.06
C ALA A 254 -26.72 -7.03 0.41
N SER A 255 -26.16 -8.25 0.37
CA SER A 255 -24.86 -8.61 0.94
C SER A 255 -23.79 -8.67 -0.15
N PHE A 256 -22.80 -7.77 -0.08
CA PHE A 256 -21.66 -7.77 -1.00
C PHE A 256 -20.86 -9.08 -0.96
N LYS A 257 -20.89 -9.81 0.17
CA LYS A 257 -20.18 -11.08 0.32
C LYS A 257 -20.72 -12.13 -0.64
N GLU A 258 -22.04 -12.19 -0.82
CA GLU A 258 -22.68 -13.14 -1.73
C GLU A 258 -22.21 -12.95 -3.18
N ALA A 259 -22.06 -11.70 -3.62
CA ALA A 259 -21.49 -11.39 -4.93
C ALA A 259 -20.03 -11.87 -5.04
N LEU A 260 -19.21 -11.59 -4.03
CA LEU A 260 -17.79 -11.99 -4.00
C LEU A 260 -17.60 -13.51 -3.92
N TYR A 261 -18.49 -14.25 -3.27
CA TYR A 261 -18.47 -15.72 -3.26
C TYR A 261 -18.83 -16.34 -4.61
N THR A 262 -19.36 -15.56 -5.57
CA THR A 262 -19.53 -16.02 -6.95
C THR A 262 -18.27 -15.92 -7.80
N LEU A 263 -17.22 -15.27 -7.30
CA LEU A 263 -15.96 -15.06 -8.02
C LEU A 263 -15.30 -16.40 -8.39
N ARG A 264 -14.72 -16.46 -9.59
CA ARG A 264 -14.08 -17.64 -10.17
C ARG A 264 -12.70 -17.29 -10.72
N GLU A 265 -11.85 -18.29 -10.91
CA GLU A 265 -10.53 -18.10 -11.54
C GLU A 265 -10.62 -17.49 -12.94
N GLY A 266 -11.66 -17.85 -13.70
CA GLY A 266 -11.90 -17.26 -15.01
C GLY A 266 -12.17 -15.76 -14.97
N ASP A 267 -12.76 -15.25 -13.88
CA ASP A 267 -12.99 -13.81 -13.69
C ASP A 267 -11.68 -13.10 -13.37
N LEU A 268 -10.88 -13.66 -12.46
CA LEU A 268 -9.55 -13.15 -12.11
C LEU A 268 -8.64 -13.07 -13.34
N ARG A 269 -8.66 -14.10 -14.19
CA ARG A 269 -7.91 -14.11 -15.45
C ARG A 269 -8.36 -12.98 -16.39
N ARG A 270 -9.67 -12.74 -16.53
CA ARG A 270 -10.19 -11.66 -17.38
C ARG A 270 -9.83 -10.27 -16.85
N LEU A 271 -9.85 -10.11 -15.52
CA LEU A 271 -9.38 -8.88 -14.86
C LEU A 271 -7.89 -8.65 -15.12
N ASP A 272 -7.05 -9.68 -15.00
CA ASP A 272 -5.64 -9.60 -15.36
C ASP A 272 -5.43 -9.23 -16.83
N GLU A 273 -6.13 -9.91 -17.74
CA GLU A 273 -6.05 -9.66 -19.19
C GLU A 273 -6.40 -8.20 -19.50
N SER A 274 -7.46 -7.65 -18.88
CA SER A 274 -7.87 -6.25 -19.07
C SER A 274 -6.79 -5.23 -18.68
N LEU A 275 -5.91 -5.59 -17.75
CA LEU A 275 -4.84 -4.71 -17.24
C LEU A 275 -3.46 -5.09 -17.78
N SER A 276 -3.37 -6.05 -18.71
CA SER A 276 -2.12 -6.64 -19.18
C SER A 276 -1.26 -7.20 -18.03
N ALA A 277 -1.91 -7.73 -17.00
CA ALA A 277 -1.31 -8.23 -15.76
C ALA A 277 -1.20 -9.76 -15.71
N THR A 278 -1.37 -10.43 -16.85
CA THR A 278 -1.33 -11.90 -16.94
C THR A 278 0.00 -12.48 -16.45
N GLU A 279 1.12 -11.79 -16.74
CA GLU A 279 2.48 -12.24 -16.47
C GLU A 279 3.15 -11.54 -15.27
N VAL A 280 2.38 -10.88 -14.39
CA VAL A 280 2.96 -10.29 -13.17
C VAL A 280 3.22 -11.34 -12.09
N GLY A 281 4.19 -11.07 -11.21
CA GLY A 281 4.51 -11.95 -10.08
C GLY A 281 3.51 -11.83 -8.92
N VAL A 282 3.78 -12.58 -7.85
CA VAL A 282 2.87 -12.71 -6.70
C VAL A 282 2.70 -11.38 -5.95
N ALA A 283 3.75 -10.56 -5.83
CA ALA A 283 3.68 -9.30 -5.10
C ALA A 283 2.69 -8.32 -5.74
N THR A 284 2.76 -8.13 -7.07
CA THR A 284 1.76 -7.32 -7.78
C THR A 284 0.39 -7.99 -7.77
N SER A 285 0.34 -9.31 -7.92
CA SER A 285 -0.92 -10.06 -7.94
C SER A 285 -1.69 -9.98 -6.62
N SER A 286 -1.01 -9.90 -5.47
CA SER A 286 -1.70 -9.74 -4.18
C SER A 286 -2.40 -8.38 -4.05
N LEU A 287 -1.79 -7.32 -4.61
CA LEU A 287 -2.40 -5.98 -4.64
C LEU A 287 -3.61 -5.96 -5.58
N LEU A 288 -3.45 -6.54 -6.77
CA LEU A 288 -4.55 -6.66 -7.74
C LEU A 288 -5.71 -7.47 -7.19
N PHE A 289 -5.44 -8.60 -6.51
CA PHE A 289 -6.49 -9.41 -5.90
C PHE A 289 -7.27 -8.62 -4.84
N ALA A 290 -6.58 -7.89 -3.96
CA ALA A 290 -7.22 -7.02 -2.99
C ALA A 290 -8.10 -5.97 -3.66
N HIS A 291 -7.57 -5.28 -4.67
CA HIS A 291 -8.32 -4.30 -5.44
C HIS A 291 -9.55 -4.91 -6.12
N TYR A 292 -9.43 -6.10 -6.74
CA TYR A 292 -10.54 -6.76 -7.42
C TYR A 292 -11.70 -7.06 -6.47
N LEU A 293 -11.41 -7.55 -5.26
CA LEU A 293 -12.45 -7.76 -4.24
C LEU A 293 -13.16 -6.47 -3.87
N ILE A 294 -12.40 -5.39 -3.65
CA ILE A 294 -12.95 -4.10 -3.29
C ILE A 294 -13.78 -3.52 -4.44
N ALA A 295 -13.26 -3.50 -5.67
CA ALA A 295 -13.95 -3.00 -6.85
C ALA A 295 -15.28 -3.74 -7.11
N ILE A 296 -15.29 -5.08 -7.06
CA ILE A 296 -16.51 -5.88 -7.23
C ILE A 296 -17.50 -5.61 -6.09
N GLY A 297 -17.03 -5.55 -4.85
CA GLY A 297 -17.89 -5.26 -3.70
C GLY A 297 -18.51 -3.86 -3.79
N LEU A 298 -17.73 -2.85 -4.16
CA LEU A 298 -18.19 -1.47 -4.32
C LEU A 298 -19.22 -1.36 -5.45
N GLU A 299 -18.98 -1.99 -6.60
CA GLU A 299 -19.94 -1.98 -7.70
C GLU A 299 -21.24 -2.70 -7.31
N HIS A 300 -21.15 -3.81 -6.56
CA HIS A 300 -22.34 -4.47 -6.03
C HIS A 300 -23.14 -3.55 -5.08
N ILE A 301 -22.47 -2.87 -4.15
CA ILE A 301 -23.10 -1.91 -3.24
C ILE A 301 -23.78 -0.79 -4.03
N LYS A 302 -23.12 -0.27 -5.08
CA LYS A 302 -23.67 0.77 -5.97
C LYS A 302 -24.91 0.28 -6.71
N LEU A 303 -24.92 -0.94 -7.25
CA LEU A 303 -26.10 -1.54 -7.89
C LEU A 303 -27.29 -1.67 -6.94
N GLN A 304 -27.06 -1.66 -5.63
CA GLN A 304 -28.09 -1.70 -4.58
C GLN A 304 -28.44 -0.32 -4.00
N ASN A 305 -27.89 0.77 -4.55
CA ASN A 305 -27.98 2.11 -3.94
C ASN A 305 -27.54 2.10 -2.46
N GLY A 306 -26.51 1.33 -2.14
CA GLY A 306 -26.02 1.16 -0.77
C GLY A 306 -25.28 2.38 -0.24
N SER A 307 -25.22 2.47 1.09
CA SER A 307 -24.59 3.59 1.82
C SER A 307 -23.07 3.43 1.98
N ASP A 308 -22.40 4.52 2.34
CA ASP A 308 -20.98 4.52 2.72
C ASP A 308 -20.69 3.54 3.87
N GLU A 309 -21.64 3.33 4.78
CA GLU A 309 -21.49 2.35 5.87
C GLU A 309 -21.30 0.93 5.33
N LYS A 310 -22.00 0.57 4.25
CA LYS A 310 -21.77 -0.73 3.59
C LYS A 310 -20.39 -0.81 2.94
N LYS A 311 -19.89 0.30 2.39
CA LYS A 311 -18.56 0.35 1.79
C LYS A 311 -17.47 0.16 2.87
N VAL A 312 -17.63 0.80 4.03
CA VAL A 312 -16.73 0.63 5.18
C VAL A 312 -16.73 -0.82 5.66
N LEU A 313 -17.90 -1.44 5.79
CA LEU A 313 -18.02 -2.86 6.15
C LEU A 313 -17.34 -3.78 5.14
N LEU A 314 -17.47 -3.49 3.84
CA LEU A 314 -16.75 -4.21 2.78
C LEU A 314 -15.24 -4.10 2.97
N PHE A 315 -14.72 -2.89 3.14
CA PHE A 315 -13.28 -2.65 3.25
C PHE A 315 -12.69 -3.38 4.47
N LEU A 316 -13.30 -3.21 5.65
CA LEU A 316 -12.85 -3.87 6.87
C LEU A 316 -12.95 -5.41 6.78
N TRP A 317 -13.97 -5.94 6.12
CA TRP A 317 -14.06 -7.38 5.87
C TRP A 317 -13.02 -7.85 4.87
N ALA A 318 -12.73 -7.10 3.80
CA ALA A 318 -11.70 -7.47 2.83
C ALA A 318 -10.33 -7.60 3.51
N GLN A 319 -10.01 -6.71 4.47
CA GLN A 319 -8.78 -6.82 5.27
C GLN A 319 -8.68 -8.15 6.04
N THR A 320 -9.78 -8.73 6.54
CA THR A 320 -9.75 -10.02 7.26
C THR A 320 -9.59 -11.24 6.35
N ILE A 321 -9.86 -11.09 5.05
CA ILE A 321 -9.64 -12.14 4.05
C ILE A 321 -8.21 -12.09 3.49
N LEU A 322 -7.63 -10.89 3.43
CA LEU A 322 -6.31 -10.65 2.86
C LEU A 322 -5.15 -10.93 3.85
N HIS A 323 -5.44 -11.00 5.15
CA HIS A 323 -4.50 -11.31 6.24
C HIS A 323 -4.77 -12.69 6.86
#